data_AF-Q7TUA5-F1
#
_entry.id   AF-Q7TUA5-F1
#
_cell.length_a   1.000
_cell.length_b   1.000
_cell.length_c   1.000
_cell.angle_alpha   90.00
_cell.angle_beta   90.00
_cell.angle_gamma   90.00
#
_symmetry.space_group_name_H-M   'P 1'
#
loop_
_entity.id
_entity.type
_entity.pdbx_description
1 polymer ?
#
loop_
_entity_poly.entity_id
_entity_poly.type
_entity_poly.pdbx_seq_one_letter_code
_entity_poly.pdbx_strand_id
1 'polypeptide(L)'
;MSQENKLAETFPWDYKFGDENFQKEPWILNKGKQNVTIEKSLDNKGFFYVQKNEERRLSLNHLQIKSTYNQLIQFGYKLQK
;
A
#
# COMPACT_ATOMS: atom_id res chain seq x y z
N MET A 1 -14.75 -24.22 -3.56
CA MET A 1 -14.09 -23.29 -2.62
C MET A 1 -13.18 -22.39 -3.43
N SER A 2 -13.75 -21.39 -4.10
CA SER A 2 -12.96 -20.43 -4.89
C SER A 2 -12.62 -19.29 -3.94
N GLN A 3 -11.37 -19.21 -3.51
CA GLN A 3 -10.86 -17.98 -2.90
C GLN A 3 -10.90 -16.94 -4.02
N GLU A 4 -11.99 -16.19 -4.10
CA GLU A 4 -12.02 -14.95 -4.87
C GLU A 4 -10.84 -14.13 -4.35
N ASN A 5 -9.81 -13.97 -5.18
CA ASN A 5 -8.83 -12.91 -5.04
C ASN A 5 -9.59 -11.59 -5.22
N LYS A 6 -10.40 -11.21 -4.23
CA LYS A 6 -11.00 -9.89 -4.15
C LYS A 6 -9.84 -8.93 -4.00
N LEU A 7 -9.47 -8.33 -5.13
CA LEU A 7 -8.70 -7.10 -5.16
C LEU A 7 -9.30 -6.17 -4.12
N ALA A 8 -8.46 -5.47 -3.38
CA ALA A 8 -8.95 -4.59 -2.33
C ALA A 8 -9.84 -3.51 -2.97
N GLU A 9 -11.15 -3.56 -2.72
CA GLU A 9 -12.07 -2.49 -3.10
C GLU A 9 -11.78 -1.22 -2.30
N THR A 10 -11.18 -1.37 -1.12
CA THR A 10 -10.78 -0.29 -0.22
C THR A 10 -9.30 -0.38 0.10
N PHE A 11 -8.57 0.71 -0.10
CA PHE A 11 -7.13 0.77 0.15
C PHE A 11 -6.82 1.43 1.50
N PRO A 12 -5.63 1.18 2.09
CA PRO A 12 -5.27 1.71 3.41
C PRO A 12 -5.34 3.24 3.51
N TRP A 13 -5.10 3.92 2.39
CA TRP A 13 -5.13 5.37 2.28
C TRP A 13 -6.51 5.97 1.97
N ASP A 14 -7.53 5.14 1.79
CA ASP A 14 -8.93 5.57 1.61
C ASP A 14 -9.66 5.75 2.95
N TYR A 15 -9.17 5.13 4.03
CA TYR A 15 -9.71 5.29 5.38
C TYR A 15 -9.44 6.69 5.94
N LYS A 16 -10.42 7.22 6.67
CA LYS A 16 -10.37 8.55 7.29
C LYS A 16 -10.11 8.43 8.80
N PHE A 17 -9.73 9.55 9.41
CA PHE A 17 -9.56 9.63 10.85
C PHE A 17 -10.87 9.26 11.56
N GLY A 18 -10.84 8.19 12.35
CA GLY A 18 -12.02 7.61 13.03
C GLY A 18 -12.42 6.22 12.53
N ASP A 19 -11.90 5.75 11.39
CA ASP A 19 -12.09 4.36 10.94
C ASP A 19 -11.25 3.37 11.78
N GLU A 20 -11.79 2.19 12.09
CA GLU A 20 -11.08 1.14 12.85
C GLU A 20 -9.82 0.62 12.15
N ASN A 21 -9.76 0.76 10.82
CA ASN A 21 -8.63 0.37 9.98
C ASN A 21 -7.77 1.56 9.55
N PHE A 22 -8.00 2.74 10.14
CA PHE A 22 -7.21 3.93 9.86
C PHE A 22 -5.78 3.75 10.36
N GLN A 23 -4.82 3.98 9.46
CA GLN A 23 -3.40 4.03 9.77
C GLN A 23 -2.82 5.33 9.23
N LYS A 24 -2.01 6.01 10.06
CA LYS A 24 -1.22 7.15 9.61
C LYS A 24 -0.07 6.64 8.74
N GLU A 25 0.26 7.36 7.68
CA GLU A 25 1.40 7.00 6.84
C GLU A 25 2.70 6.96 7.67
N PRO A 26 3.68 6.13 7.30
CA PRO A 26 3.69 5.22 6.14
C PRO A 26 2.87 3.94 6.31
N TRP A 27 2.32 3.41 5.20
CA TRP A 27 1.73 2.06 5.14
C TRP A 27 2.82 1.04 4.80
N ILE A 28 3.08 0.11 5.70
CA ILE A 28 4.15 -0.88 5.55
C ILE A 28 3.56 -2.24 5.22
N LEU A 29 4.03 -2.88 4.16
CA LEU A 29 3.66 -4.22 3.73
C LEU A 29 4.83 -5.17 3.93
N ASN A 30 4.64 -6.26 4.67
CA ASN A 30 5.69 -7.24 4.95
C ASN A 30 5.45 -8.58 4.26
N LYS A 31 6.55 -9.20 3.82
CA LYS A 31 6.62 -10.58 3.32
C LYS A 31 7.93 -11.23 3.80
N GLY A 32 7.87 -11.99 4.88
CA GLY A 32 9.06 -12.62 5.47
C GLY A 32 10.05 -11.55 5.95
N LYS A 33 11.24 -11.51 5.35
CA LYS A 33 12.27 -10.48 5.63
C LYS A 33 12.18 -9.24 4.72
N GLN A 34 11.25 -9.24 3.76
CA GLN A 34 11.05 -8.11 2.85
C GLN A 34 9.95 -7.18 3.36
N ASN A 35 10.14 -5.87 3.19
CA ASN A 35 9.14 -4.86 3.44
C ASN A 35 8.96 -3.94 2.22
N VAL A 36 7.77 -3.38 2.08
CA VAL A 36 7.45 -2.31 1.13
C VAL A 36 6.72 -1.21 1.88
N THR A 37 7.27 -0.01 1.84
CA THR A 37 6.71 1.20 2.45
C THR A 37 5.98 1.99 1.39
N ILE A 38 4.76 2.45 1.69
CA ILE A 38 3.96 3.34 0.86
C ILE A 38 3.68 4.62 1.66
N GLU A 39 3.92 5.77 1.03
CA GLU A 39 3.71 7.10 1.60
C GLU A 39 2.98 7.98 0.58
N LYS A 40 2.12 8.90 1.02
CA LYS A 40 1.61 10.00 0.20
C LYS A 40 2.71 11.05 0.04
N SER A 41 2.87 11.55 -1.17
CA SER A 41 3.74 12.71 -1.39
C SER A 41 3.10 13.96 -0.79
N LEU A 42 3.82 14.62 0.12
CA LEU A 42 3.42 15.92 0.67
C LEU A 42 3.55 17.04 -0.37
N ASP A 43 4.58 16.95 -1.22
CA ASP A 43 4.89 17.97 -2.23
C ASP A 43 4.05 17.83 -3.50
N ASN A 44 3.73 16.59 -3.90
CA ASN A 44 3.02 16.31 -5.14
C ASN A 44 1.67 15.61 -4.88
N LYS A 45 0.62 16.43 -4.73
CA LYS A 45 -0.74 15.96 -4.45
C LYS A 45 -1.17 14.92 -5.48
N GLY A 46 -1.57 13.74 -4.99
CA GLY A 46 -2.05 12.63 -5.82
C GLY A 46 -0.99 11.60 -6.22
N PHE A 47 0.26 11.80 -5.80
CA PHE A 47 1.33 10.82 -5.93
C PHE A 47 1.63 10.11 -4.61
N PHE A 48 2.17 8.91 -4.74
CA PHE A 48 2.58 8.03 -3.66
C PHE A 48 4.02 7.61 -3.88
N TYR A 49 4.79 7.57 -2.80
CA TYR A 49 6.11 7.01 -2.79
C TYR A 49 6.07 5.56 -2.36
N VAL A 50 6.70 4.68 -3.14
CA VAL A 50 6.83 3.27 -2.83
C VAL A 50 8.30 2.93 -2.71
N GLN A 51 8.68 2.26 -1.63
CA GLN A 51 10.06 1.87 -1.36
C GLN A 51 10.10 0.45 -0.85
N LYS A 52 10.88 -0.41 -1.49
CA LYS A 52 11.07 -1.81 -1.06
C LYS A 52 12.39 -1.93 -0.32
N ASN A 53 12.43 -2.50 0.88
CA ASN A 53 13.66 -2.77 1.63
C ASN A 53 14.64 -1.58 1.67
N GLU A 54 14.14 -0.35 1.82
CA GLU A 54 14.96 0.88 1.80
C GLU A 54 15.73 1.14 0.48
N GLU A 55 15.40 0.43 -0.60
CA GLU A 55 15.94 0.66 -1.95
C GLU A 55 15.47 1.99 -2.54
N ARG A 56 15.62 2.16 -3.87
CA ARG A 56 15.16 3.35 -4.56
C ARG A 56 13.65 3.56 -4.39
N ARG A 57 13.29 4.78 -4.01
CA ARG A 57 11.90 5.24 -3.93
C ARG A 57 11.33 5.47 -5.33
N LEU A 58 10.19 4.85 -5.62
CA LEU A 58 9.41 5.05 -6.84
C LEU A 58 8.24 6.00 -6.55
N SER A 59 7.96 6.91 -7.48
CA SER A 59 6.78 7.77 -7.42
C SER A 59 5.69 7.19 -8.33
N LEU A 60 4.53 6.90 -7.76
CA LEU A 60 3.38 6.32 -8.44
C LEU A 60 2.17 7.23 -8.31
N ASN A 61 1.38 7.36 -9.36
CA ASN A 61 0.09 8.04 -9.28
C ASN A 61 -0.98 7.15 -8.60
N HIS A 62 -2.16 7.72 -8.38
CA HIS A 62 -3.26 7.06 -7.68
C HIS A 62 -3.76 5.74 -8.33
N LEU A 63 -3.70 5.62 -9.67
CA LEU A 63 -4.09 4.37 -10.34
C LEU A 63 -3.00 3.31 -10.23
N GLN A 64 -1.74 3.72 -10.40
CA GLN A 64 -0.58 2.85 -10.31
C GLN A 64 -0.42 2.27 -8.90
N ILE A 65 -0.64 3.07 -7.85
CA ILE A 65 -0.49 2.60 -6.48
C ILE A 65 -1.54 1.55 -6.11
N LYS A 66 -2.78 1.70 -6.60
CA LYS A 66 -3.86 0.72 -6.40
C LYS A 66 -3.51 -0.62 -7.05
N SER A 67 -3.06 -0.57 -8.30
CA SER A 67 -2.60 -1.77 -9.02
C SER A 67 -1.42 -2.43 -8.30
N THR A 68 -0.42 -1.63 -7.92
CA THR A 68 0.79 -2.09 -7.22
C THR A 68 0.46 -2.75 -5.88
N TYR A 69 -0.41 -2.13 -5.08
CA TYR A 69 -0.84 -2.69 -3.80
C TYR A 69 -1.53 -4.04 -3.99
N ASN A 70 -2.44 -4.15 -4.94
CA ASN A 70 -3.10 -5.42 -5.24
C ASN A 70 -2.10 -6.50 -5.68
N GLN A 71 -1.11 -6.16 -6.51
CA GLN A 71 -0.03 -7.07 -6.88
C GLN A 71 0.79 -7.50 -5.65
N LEU A 72 1.11 -6.58 -4.73
CA LEU A 72 1.82 -6.92 -3.49
C LEU A 72 1.00 -7.90 -2.64
N ILE A 73 -0.29 -7.66 -2.47
CA ILE A 73 -1.18 -8.59 -1.75
C ILE A 73 -1.22 -9.96 -2.44
N GLN A 74 -1.35 -10.01 -3.76
CA GLN A 74 -1.28 -11.26 -4.53
C GLN A 74 0.06 -11.99 -4.40
N PHE A 75 1.17 -11.25 -4.28
CA PHE A 75 2.48 -11.81 -4.00
C PHE A 75 2.64 -12.27 -2.54
N GLY A 76 1.65 -12.08 -1.67
CA GLY A 76 1.64 -12.53 -0.29
C GLY A 76 2.21 -11.52 0.70
N TYR A 77 2.38 -10.25 0.29
CA TYR A 77 2.64 -9.18 1.25
C TYR A 77 1.38 -8.90 2.07
N LYS A 78 1.57 -8.53 3.33
CA LYS A 78 0.47 -8.19 4.25
C LYS A 78 0.73 -6.82 4.84
N LEU A 79 -0.31 -5.98 4.87
CA LEU A 79 -0.25 -4.70 5.55
C LEU A 79 0.02 -4.93 7.05
N GLN A 80 1.07 -4.30 7.55
CA GLN A 80 1.38 -4.21 8.96
C GLN A 80 0.53 -3.10 9.58
N LYS A 81 -0.35 -3.48 10.49
CA LYS A 81 -1.10 -2.56 11.35
C LYS A 81 -0.22 -2.04 12.49
#